data_AF-A0A2P2K0Q3-F1
#
_entry.id   AF-A0A2P2K0Q3-F1
#
_cell.length_a   1.000
_cell.length_b   1.000
_cell.length_c   1.000
_cell.angle_alpha   90.00
_cell.angle_beta   90.00
_cell.angle_gamma   90.00
#
_symmetry.space_group_name_H-M   'P 1'
#
loop_
_entity.id
_entity.type
_entity.pdbx_description
1 polymer ?
#
loop_
_entity_poly.entity_id
_entity_poly.type
_entity_poly.pdbx_seq_one_letter_code
_entity_poly.pdbx_strand_id
1 'polypeptide(L)'
;MKFLDQAFCVYQTVEILFSKKIFLKMEAHTAVFCSRVLDSLAVELKGSKDFSKLYASIAILGYITLILEPVNTQAFFQLLILLGHRFPKIRKAAAEQVYLVLLQNENLVAEGKTERALEILSETCWDGALDAIKHQRKELYVLAGMELGETVHVKDTVPNEDGGKNPMANDENASYSSLVGSSGF
;
A
#
# COMPACT_ATOMS: atom_id res chain seq x y z
N MET A 1 3.72 28.11 -4.78
CA MET A 1 3.22 27.65 -6.09
C MET A 1 4.33 27.19 -7.04
N LYS A 2 5.50 27.86 -7.08
CA LYS A 2 6.63 27.47 -7.97
C LYS A 2 7.29 26.09 -7.70
N PHE A 3 7.21 25.59 -6.47
CA PHE A 3 7.81 24.28 -6.11
C PHE A 3 6.95 23.07 -6.52
N LEU A 4 5.64 23.24 -6.69
CA LEU A 4 4.74 22.16 -7.13
C LEU A 4 4.87 21.90 -8.65
N ASP A 5 5.10 22.96 -9.43
CA ASP A 5 5.32 22.86 -10.89
C ASP A 5 6.65 22.19 -11.25
N GLN A 6 7.71 22.44 -10.48
CA GLN A 6 9.04 21.89 -10.77
C GLN A 6 9.05 20.36 -10.62
N ALA A 7 8.42 19.82 -9.58
CA ALA A 7 8.37 18.38 -9.33
C ALA A 7 7.55 17.63 -10.39
N PHE A 8 6.45 18.22 -10.86
CA PHE A 8 5.63 17.65 -11.93
C PHE A 8 6.42 17.50 -13.24
N CYS A 9 7.11 18.56 -13.67
CA CYS A 9 7.96 18.52 -14.87
C CYS A 9 9.07 17.46 -14.76
N VAL A 10 9.63 17.25 -13.57
CA VAL A 10 10.68 16.25 -13.35
C VAL A 10 10.12 14.83 -13.53
N TYR A 11 8.97 14.50 -12.93
CA TYR A 11 8.40 13.15 -13.09
C TYR A 11 7.97 12.86 -14.52
N GLN A 12 7.36 13.84 -15.20
CA GLN A 12 7.01 13.67 -16.60
C GLN A 12 8.26 13.46 -17.48
N THR A 13 9.36 14.15 -17.16
CA THR A 13 10.64 13.94 -17.85
C THR A 13 11.19 12.54 -17.58
N VAL A 14 11.18 12.08 -16.32
CA VAL A 14 11.65 10.74 -15.94
C VAL A 14 10.82 9.64 -16.63
N GLU A 15 9.49 9.79 -16.68
CA GLU A 15 8.60 8.88 -17.41
C GLU A 15 8.99 8.80 -18.90
N ILE A 16 9.15 9.94 -19.57
CA ILE A 16 9.58 9.97 -20.99
C ILE A 16 10.94 9.28 -21.19
N LEU A 17 11.88 9.47 -20.26
CA LEU A 17 13.21 8.85 -20.34
C LEU A 17 13.17 7.32 -20.15
N PHE A 18 12.29 6.81 -19.27
CA PHE A 18 12.01 5.38 -19.15
C PHE A 18 11.31 4.83 -20.39
N SER A 19 10.28 5.51 -20.89
CA SER A 19 9.54 5.16 -22.11
C SER A 19 10.47 5.05 -23.33
N LYS A 20 11.49 5.90 -23.41
CA LYS A 20 12.51 5.87 -24.47
C LYS A 20 13.67 4.90 -24.23
N LYS A 21 13.64 4.12 -23.14
CA LYS A 21 14.69 3.16 -22.76
C LYS A 21 16.09 3.77 -22.65
N ILE A 22 16.20 5.08 -22.40
CA ILE A 22 17.48 5.79 -22.37
C ILE A 22 18.31 5.31 -21.17
N PHE A 23 17.66 5.11 -20.01
CA PHE A 23 18.32 4.63 -18.80
C PHE A 23 18.72 3.14 -18.83
N LEU A 24 18.16 2.34 -19.75
CA LEU A 24 18.56 0.94 -19.91
C LEU A 24 19.95 0.81 -20.54
N LYS A 25 20.51 1.88 -21.11
CA LYS A 25 21.85 1.88 -21.71
C LYS A 25 22.98 2.18 -20.73
N MET A 26 22.68 2.56 -19.48
CA MET A 26 23.68 3.00 -18.47
C MET A 26 23.76 2.03 -17.28
N GLU A 27 23.79 0.71 -17.54
CA GLU A 27 23.65 -0.40 -16.56
C GLU A 27 24.30 -0.15 -15.18
N ALA A 28 25.53 0.40 -15.12
CA ALA A 28 26.24 0.62 -13.86
C ALA A 28 25.59 1.66 -12.92
N HIS A 29 24.85 2.64 -13.44
CA HIS A 29 24.25 3.73 -12.65
C HIS A 29 22.73 3.62 -12.51
N THR A 30 22.09 2.77 -13.31
CA THR A 30 20.63 2.66 -13.37
C THR A 30 20.03 2.22 -12.03
N ALA A 31 20.64 1.26 -11.34
CA ALA A 31 20.14 0.78 -10.04
C ALA A 31 20.17 1.89 -8.96
N VAL A 32 21.29 2.62 -8.86
CA VAL A 32 21.44 3.72 -7.90
C VAL A 32 20.45 4.84 -8.20
N PHE A 33 20.31 5.21 -9.47
CA PHE A 33 19.33 6.21 -9.90
C PHE A 33 17.90 5.79 -9.54
N CYS A 34 17.49 4.56 -9.89
CA CYS A 34 16.15 4.06 -9.59
C CYS A 34 15.88 4.03 -8.09
N SER A 35 16.85 3.60 -7.26
CA SER A 35 16.72 3.65 -5.80
C SER A 35 16.45 5.08 -5.31
N ARG A 36 17.19 6.08 -5.80
CA ARG A 36 16.98 7.49 -5.43
C ARG A 36 15.62 8.01 -5.89
N VAL A 37 15.17 7.61 -7.08
CA VAL A 37 13.84 7.95 -7.59
C VAL A 37 12.75 7.36 -6.69
N LEU A 38 12.89 6.10 -6.25
CA LEU A 38 11.95 5.47 -5.32
C LEU A 38 11.89 6.17 -3.96
N ASP A 39 13.04 6.57 -3.41
CA ASP A 39 13.11 7.33 -2.15
C ASP A 39 12.39 8.68 -2.28
N SER A 40 12.65 9.40 -3.38
CA SER A 40 11.99 10.66 -3.67
C SER A 40 10.47 10.48 -3.85
N LEU A 41 10.04 9.49 -4.63
CA LEU A 41 8.63 9.17 -4.84
C LEU A 41 7.90 8.87 -3.52
N ALA A 42 8.50 8.09 -2.62
CA ALA A 42 7.89 7.77 -1.33
C ALA A 42 7.56 9.03 -0.51
N VAL A 43 8.48 9.99 -0.47
CA VAL A 43 8.29 11.27 0.24
C VAL A 43 7.25 12.14 -0.49
N GLU A 44 7.37 12.21 -1.80
CA GLU A 44 6.61 13.13 -2.64
C GLU A 44 5.16 12.74 -2.88
N LEU A 45 4.84 11.45 -2.80
CA LEU A 45 3.47 10.93 -2.92
C LEU A 45 2.71 10.95 -1.60
N LYS A 46 3.42 11.00 -0.47
CA LYS A 46 2.81 10.98 0.85
C LYS A 46 1.86 12.17 1.03
N GLY A 47 0.57 11.89 1.07
CA GLY A 47 -0.46 12.91 1.24
C GLY A 47 -0.68 13.80 0.00
N SER A 48 -0.10 13.46 -1.15
CA SER A 48 -0.30 14.22 -2.39
C SER A 48 -1.77 14.24 -2.82
N LYS A 49 -2.20 15.38 -3.39
CA LYS A 49 -3.51 15.55 -4.03
C LYS A 49 -3.40 15.81 -5.54
N ASP A 50 -2.18 15.86 -6.04
CA ASP A 50 -1.90 16.12 -7.45
C ASP A 50 -2.04 14.80 -8.24
N PHE A 51 -3.11 14.71 -9.02
CA PHE A 51 -3.39 13.53 -9.84
C PHE A 51 -2.32 13.31 -10.91
N SER A 52 -1.84 14.37 -11.54
CA SER A 52 -0.85 14.27 -12.61
C SER A 52 0.46 13.69 -12.06
N LYS A 53 0.87 14.14 -10.87
CA LYS A 53 1.99 13.57 -10.14
C LYS A 53 1.77 12.10 -9.76
N LEU A 54 0.59 11.75 -9.26
CA LEU A 54 0.26 10.38 -8.86
C LEU A 54 0.27 9.43 -10.06
N TYR A 55 -0.30 9.81 -11.20
CA TYR A 55 -0.26 9.00 -12.41
C TYR A 55 1.15 8.85 -12.98
N ALA A 56 1.93 9.93 -13.04
CA ALA A 56 3.32 9.86 -13.48
C ALA A 56 4.13 8.91 -12.57
N SER A 57 3.87 8.93 -11.27
CA SER A 57 4.51 8.03 -10.31
C SER A 57 4.13 6.58 -10.52
N ILE A 58 2.83 6.27 -10.75
CA ILE A 58 2.37 4.91 -11.07
C ILE A 58 3.12 4.37 -12.30
N ALA A 59 3.24 5.18 -13.36
CA ALA A 59 3.95 4.80 -14.57
C ALA A 59 5.44 4.53 -14.29
N ILE A 60 6.13 5.43 -13.58
CA ILE A 60 7.55 5.26 -13.23
C ILE A 60 7.77 4.00 -12.39
N LEU A 61 6.93 3.76 -11.37
CA LEU A 61 7.02 2.56 -10.55
C LEU A 61 6.81 1.29 -11.38
N GLY A 62 5.84 1.31 -12.30
CA GLY A 62 5.63 0.24 -13.27
C GLY A 62 6.88 -0.07 -14.07
N TYR A 63 7.53 0.95 -14.63
CA TYR A 63 8.79 0.77 -15.37
C TYR A 63 9.91 0.22 -14.49
N ILE A 64 10.15 0.79 -13.31
CA ILE A 64 11.24 0.34 -12.42
C ILE A 64 11.05 -1.13 -12.02
N THR A 65 9.80 -1.58 -11.87
CA THR A 65 9.49 -2.96 -11.51
C THR A 65 9.92 -3.99 -12.58
N LEU A 66 10.09 -3.55 -13.83
CA LEU A 66 10.51 -4.40 -14.95
C LEU A 66 12.04 -4.43 -15.18
N ILE A 67 12.81 -3.60 -14.45
CA ILE A 67 14.21 -3.34 -14.81
C ILE A 67 15.20 -4.21 -14.04
N LEU A 68 15.26 -4.15 -12.71
CA LEU A 68 16.33 -4.85 -11.98
C LEU A 68 16.01 -5.12 -10.49
N GLU A 69 16.38 -6.31 -10.02
CA GLU A 69 16.43 -6.65 -8.59
C GLU A 69 17.60 -5.96 -7.87
N PRO A 70 17.44 -5.55 -6.60
CA PRO A 70 16.26 -5.68 -5.74
C PRO A 70 15.31 -4.46 -5.81
N VAL A 71 15.60 -3.49 -6.69
CA VAL A 71 14.88 -2.21 -6.74
C VAL A 71 13.44 -2.40 -7.25
N ASN A 72 13.21 -3.41 -8.08
CA ASN A 72 11.90 -3.81 -8.55
C ASN A 72 10.93 -4.20 -7.41
N THR A 73 11.38 -4.96 -6.41
CA THR A 73 10.55 -5.39 -5.27
C THR A 73 10.08 -4.20 -4.45
N GLN A 74 10.96 -3.21 -4.27
CA GLN A 74 10.60 -1.95 -3.59
C GLN A 74 9.62 -1.12 -4.42
N ALA A 75 9.80 -1.03 -5.74
CA ALA A 75 8.86 -0.34 -6.63
C ALA A 75 7.48 -1.01 -6.62
N PHE A 76 7.47 -2.35 -6.64
CA PHE A 76 6.25 -3.15 -6.55
C PHE A 76 5.52 -2.91 -5.22
N PHE A 77 6.25 -2.89 -4.09
CA PHE A 77 5.66 -2.57 -2.79
C PHE A 77 5.01 -1.17 -2.77
N GLN A 78 5.67 -0.16 -3.37
CA GLN A 78 5.10 1.17 -3.49
C GLN A 78 3.82 1.20 -4.36
N LEU A 79 3.73 0.39 -5.42
CA LEU A 79 2.49 0.21 -6.18
C LEU A 79 1.38 -0.40 -5.31
N LEU A 80 1.70 -1.43 -4.51
CA LEU A 80 0.72 -2.04 -3.59
C LEU A 80 0.22 -1.04 -2.53
N ILE A 81 1.07 -0.12 -2.05
CA ILE A 81 0.65 0.98 -1.16
C ILE A 81 -0.40 1.87 -1.85
N LEU A 82 -0.24 2.15 -3.15
CA LEU A 82 -1.17 3.00 -3.91
C LEU A 82 -2.55 2.36 -4.12
N LEU A 83 -2.67 1.03 -4.03
CA LEU A 83 -3.98 0.34 -3.95
C LEU A 83 -4.78 0.76 -2.70
N GLY A 84 -4.12 1.34 -1.71
CA GLY A 84 -4.71 1.93 -0.52
C GLY A 84 -5.07 3.40 -0.58
N HIS A 85 -4.89 4.06 -1.72
CA HIS A 85 -4.98 5.51 -1.77
C HIS A 85 -6.40 6.02 -1.51
N ARG A 86 -6.54 7.19 -0.86
CA ARG A 86 -7.85 7.82 -0.57
C ARG A 86 -8.70 8.14 -1.81
N PHE A 87 -8.08 8.16 -3.00
CA PHE A 87 -8.77 8.49 -4.25
C PHE A 87 -9.04 7.21 -5.05
N PRO A 88 -10.31 6.84 -5.29
CA PRO A 88 -10.71 5.68 -6.10
C PRO A 88 -9.98 5.56 -7.45
N LYS A 89 -9.89 6.66 -8.20
CA LYS A 89 -9.24 6.67 -9.52
C LYS A 89 -7.76 6.27 -9.47
N ILE A 90 -7.06 6.64 -8.39
CA ILE A 90 -5.65 6.29 -8.20
C ILE A 90 -5.50 4.82 -7.85
N ARG A 91 -6.38 4.28 -6.99
CA ARG A 91 -6.38 2.85 -6.67
C ARG A 91 -6.63 1.99 -7.90
N LYS A 92 -7.60 2.37 -8.73
CA LYS A 92 -7.90 1.68 -9.99
C LYS A 92 -6.70 1.69 -10.94
N ALA A 93 -6.10 2.84 -11.19
CA ALA A 93 -4.92 2.94 -12.05
C ALA A 93 -3.71 2.17 -11.50
N ALA A 94 -3.51 2.16 -10.18
CA ALA A 94 -2.48 1.34 -9.55
C ALA A 94 -2.74 -0.16 -9.75
N ALA A 95 -4.00 -0.62 -9.61
CA ALA A 95 -4.36 -2.01 -9.85
C ALA A 95 -4.14 -2.44 -11.30
N GLU A 96 -4.54 -1.60 -12.26
CA GLU A 96 -4.28 -1.80 -13.68
C GLU A 96 -2.77 -1.92 -13.94
N GLN A 97 -1.96 -1.06 -13.33
CA GLN A 97 -0.51 -1.11 -13.48
C GLN A 97 0.11 -2.38 -12.85
N VAL A 98 -0.33 -2.77 -11.64
CA VAL A 98 0.13 -3.99 -10.97
C VAL A 98 -0.20 -5.22 -11.81
N TYR A 99 -1.40 -5.28 -12.38
CA TYR A 99 -1.81 -6.36 -13.27
C TYR A 99 -0.88 -6.49 -14.48
N LEU A 100 -0.59 -5.37 -15.17
CA LEU A 100 0.32 -5.37 -16.32
C LEU A 100 1.74 -5.80 -15.96
N VAL A 101 2.25 -5.35 -14.81
CA VAL A 101 3.59 -5.68 -14.34
C VAL A 101 3.70 -7.17 -14.01
N LEU A 102 2.70 -7.78 -13.38
CA LEU A 102 2.69 -9.22 -13.09
C LEU A 102 2.62 -10.09 -14.35
N LEU A 103 1.94 -9.63 -15.40
CA LEU A 103 1.97 -10.31 -16.70
C LEU A 103 3.34 -10.29 -17.37
N GLN A 104 4.20 -9.33 -17.01
CA GLN A 104 5.51 -9.14 -17.62
C GLN A 104 6.64 -9.72 -16.76
N ASN A 105 6.45 -9.77 -15.45
CA ASN A 105 7.44 -10.25 -14.49
C ASN A 105 6.76 -11.00 -13.33
N GLU A 106 6.77 -12.33 -13.39
CA GLU A 106 6.14 -13.20 -12.39
C GLU A 106 6.98 -13.32 -11.10
N ASN A 107 8.26 -12.94 -11.12
CA ASN A 107 9.19 -13.10 -9.98
C ASN A 107 8.90 -12.15 -8.80
N LEU A 108 7.93 -11.25 -8.95
CA LEU A 108 7.52 -10.28 -7.92
C LEU A 108 6.61 -10.89 -6.85
N VAL A 109 6.12 -12.09 -7.12
CA VAL A 109 5.18 -12.85 -6.27
C VAL A 109 5.78 -14.24 -6.06
N ALA A 110 5.46 -14.89 -4.95
CA ALA A 110 5.98 -16.24 -4.72
C ALA A 110 5.53 -17.20 -5.84
N GLU A 111 6.37 -18.20 -6.11
CA GLU A 111 6.15 -19.18 -7.19
C GLU A 111 4.75 -19.81 -7.10
N GLY A 112 4.07 -19.88 -8.26
CA GLY A 112 2.71 -20.44 -8.38
C GLY A 112 1.58 -19.55 -7.85
N LYS A 113 1.87 -18.33 -7.38
CA LYS A 113 0.84 -17.41 -6.83
C LYS A 113 0.41 -16.28 -7.78
N THR A 114 1.05 -16.15 -8.94
CA THR A 114 0.77 -15.08 -9.92
C THR A 114 -0.69 -15.11 -10.40
N GLU A 115 -1.22 -16.29 -10.73
CA GLU A 115 -2.61 -16.43 -11.20
C GLU A 115 -3.62 -15.93 -10.16
N ARG A 116 -3.41 -16.30 -8.88
CA ARG A 116 -4.23 -15.82 -7.77
C ARG A 116 -4.14 -14.31 -7.60
N ALA A 117 -2.96 -13.72 -7.74
CA ALA A 117 -2.78 -12.27 -7.67
C ALA A 117 -3.53 -11.55 -8.81
N LEU A 118 -3.47 -12.09 -10.03
CA LEU A 118 -4.19 -11.55 -11.21
C LEU A 118 -5.71 -11.65 -11.04
N GLU A 119 -6.22 -12.76 -10.51
CA GLU A 119 -7.63 -12.95 -10.16
C GLU A 119 -8.09 -11.83 -9.21
N ILE A 120 -7.41 -11.66 -8.08
CA ILE A 120 -7.71 -10.61 -7.09
C ILE A 120 -7.72 -9.22 -7.75
N LEU A 121 -6.72 -8.92 -8.58
CA LEU A 121 -6.61 -7.63 -9.25
C LEU A 121 -7.77 -7.36 -10.21
N SER A 122 -8.23 -8.39 -10.92
CA SER A 122 -9.29 -8.28 -11.93
C SER A 122 -10.71 -8.27 -11.35
N GLU A 123 -10.96 -9.02 -10.27
CA GLU A 123 -12.29 -9.14 -9.66
C GLU A 123 -12.59 -8.05 -8.63
N THR A 124 -11.55 -7.47 -8.02
CA THR A 124 -11.72 -6.45 -6.99
C THR A 124 -12.13 -5.11 -7.59
N CYS A 125 -13.22 -4.52 -7.08
CA CYS A 125 -13.62 -3.14 -7.38
C CYS A 125 -12.72 -2.15 -6.62
N TRP A 126 -11.54 -1.85 -7.20
CA TRP A 126 -10.52 -0.98 -6.59
C TRP A 126 -10.95 0.48 -6.41
N ASP A 127 -11.98 0.92 -7.14
CA ASP A 127 -12.63 2.21 -6.97
C ASP A 127 -13.78 2.22 -5.94
N GLY A 128 -14.10 1.06 -5.34
CA GLY A 128 -15.11 0.90 -4.28
C GLY A 128 -14.66 1.38 -2.89
N ALA A 129 -15.45 1.12 -1.85
CA ALA A 129 -15.11 1.53 -0.48
C ALA A 129 -13.76 0.94 0.00
N LEU A 130 -13.00 1.69 0.81
CA LEU A 130 -11.70 1.22 1.31
C LEU A 130 -11.85 -0.07 2.14
N ASP A 131 -12.90 -0.17 2.95
CA ASP A 131 -13.16 -1.37 3.77
C ASP A 131 -13.36 -2.62 2.91
N ALA A 132 -13.98 -2.48 1.74
CA ALA A 132 -14.27 -3.58 0.83
C ALA A 132 -13.02 -4.14 0.12
N ILE A 133 -11.90 -3.39 0.10
CA ILE A 133 -10.65 -3.80 -0.56
C ILE A 133 -9.52 -4.16 0.42
N LYS A 134 -9.74 -3.96 1.73
CA LYS A 134 -8.71 -4.17 2.77
C LYS A 134 -8.18 -5.60 2.76
N HIS A 135 -9.09 -6.57 2.65
CA HIS A 135 -8.74 -8.00 2.66
C HIS A 135 -7.90 -8.37 1.44
N GLN A 136 -8.36 -8.00 0.25
CA GLN A 136 -7.73 -8.28 -1.04
C GLN A 136 -6.34 -7.65 -1.12
N ARG A 137 -6.20 -6.42 -0.63
CA ARG A 137 -4.88 -5.76 -0.54
C ARG A 137 -3.94 -6.51 0.41
N LYS A 138 -4.43 -6.97 1.57
CA LYS A 138 -3.63 -7.77 2.51
C LYS A 138 -3.18 -9.09 1.88
N GLU A 139 -4.07 -9.75 1.16
CA GLU A 139 -3.75 -10.97 0.42
C GLU A 139 -2.64 -10.72 -0.61
N LEU A 140 -2.72 -9.66 -1.41
CA LEU A 140 -1.66 -9.30 -2.36
C LEU A 140 -0.28 -9.10 -1.70
N TYR A 141 -0.21 -8.49 -0.52
CA TYR A 141 1.06 -8.38 0.22
C TYR A 141 1.62 -9.75 0.61
N VAL A 142 0.77 -10.67 1.06
CA VAL A 142 1.17 -12.04 1.40
C VAL A 142 1.65 -12.81 0.17
N LEU A 143 0.96 -12.66 -0.97
CA LEU A 143 1.38 -13.29 -2.22
C LEU A 143 2.76 -12.75 -2.67
N ALA A 144 3.00 -11.44 -2.49
CA ALA A 144 4.26 -10.77 -2.78
C ALA A 144 5.42 -11.14 -1.82
N GLY A 145 5.18 -11.98 -0.82
CA GLY A 145 6.19 -12.33 0.20
C GLY A 145 6.51 -11.18 1.15
N MET A 146 5.64 -10.18 1.24
CA MET A 146 5.80 -9.02 2.11
C MET A 146 4.93 -9.22 3.35
N GLU A 147 5.53 -9.56 4.48
CA GLU A 147 4.80 -9.58 5.75
C GLU A 147 4.38 -8.14 6.10
N LEU A 148 3.08 -7.86 5.92
CA LEU A 148 2.48 -6.61 6.33
C LEU A 148 2.53 -6.55 7.87
N GLY A 149 3.54 -5.88 8.41
CA GLY A 149 3.59 -5.51 9.82
C GLY A 149 2.24 -4.92 10.22
N GLU A 150 1.65 -5.50 11.26
CA GLU A 150 0.27 -5.27 11.67
C GLU A 150 -0.04 -3.77 11.70
N THR A 151 -1.06 -3.39 10.95
CA THR A 151 -1.70 -2.09 11.07
C THR A 151 -2.12 -1.90 12.52
N VAL A 152 -1.48 -0.96 13.22
CA VAL A 152 -1.87 -0.49 14.56
C VAL A 152 -3.35 -0.10 14.51
N HIS A 153 -4.18 -0.92 15.15
CA HIS A 153 -5.58 -0.64 15.37
C HIS A 153 -5.70 0.40 16.50
N VAL A 154 -6.27 1.56 16.13
CA VAL A 154 -7.25 2.38 16.87
C VAL A 154 -6.94 2.77 18.33
N LYS A 155 -6.81 4.08 18.55
CA LYS A 155 -7.34 4.75 19.74
C LYS A 155 -8.28 5.88 19.32
N ASP A 156 -9.53 5.51 19.07
CA ASP A 156 -10.71 6.33 19.40
C ASP A 156 -11.01 5.95 20.88
N THR A 157 -11.00 6.84 21.88
CA THR A 157 -12.05 7.80 22.30
C THR A 157 -11.66 8.09 23.79
N VAL A 158 -11.40 9.31 24.32
CA VAL A 158 -12.27 10.45 24.73
C VAL A 158 -11.58 11.20 25.91
N PRO A 159 -12.00 12.43 26.29
CA PRO A 159 -11.23 13.40 27.08
C PRO A 159 -11.12 13.10 28.58
N ASN A 160 -10.07 13.69 29.17
CA ASN A 160 -9.81 13.80 30.60
C ASN A 160 -10.99 14.42 31.37
N GLU A 161 -11.43 13.73 32.43
CA GLU A 161 -11.77 14.38 33.69
C GLU A 161 -11.08 13.66 34.85
N ASP A 162 -10.41 14.48 35.66
CA ASP A 162 -9.57 14.16 36.80
C ASP A 162 -10.42 14.02 38.07
N GLY A 163 -9.96 13.18 39.01
CA GLY A 163 -10.30 13.36 40.42
C GLY A 163 -10.84 12.14 41.18
N GLY A 164 -9.93 11.27 41.65
CA GLY A 164 -9.78 11.06 43.10
C GLY A 164 -10.33 9.78 43.79
N LYS A 165 -9.36 8.96 44.24
CA LYS A 165 -9.26 8.20 45.54
C LYS A 165 -10.33 7.11 45.81
N ASN A 166 -10.07 5.90 46.33
CA ASN A 166 -8.94 5.21 47.00
C ASN A 166 -9.26 3.67 47.00
N PRO A 167 -8.40 2.77 47.52
CA PRO A 167 -8.30 1.37 47.08
C PRO A 167 -8.96 0.31 48.00
N MET A 168 -8.87 -0.96 47.56
CA MET A 168 -9.10 -2.25 48.24
C MET A 168 -10.48 -2.90 48.05
N ALA A 169 -10.52 -3.99 47.27
CA ALA A 169 -10.63 -5.36 47.77
C ALA A 169 -10.73 -6.32 46.57
N ASN A 170 -9.91 -7.38 46.53
CA ASN A 170 -10.14 -8.51 45.63
C ASN A 170 -11.44 -9.19 46.07
N ASP A 171 -12.46 -9.15 45.22
CA ASP A 171 -13.67 -9.97 45.38
C ASP A 171 -13.76 -10.94 44.21
N GLU A 172 -13.31 -12.18 44.45
CA GLU A 172 -13.31 -13.29 43.50
C GLU A 172 -14.71 -13.93 43.32
N ASN A 173 -15.79 -13.30 43.81
CA ASN A 173 -17.14 -13.87 43.80
C ASN A 173 -18.06 -13.36 42.66
N ALA A 174 -17.56 -12.59 41.70
CA ALA A 174 -18.38 -12.04 40.61
C ALA A 174 -18.92 -13.10 39.61
N SER A 175 -18.46 -14.36 39.68
CA SER A 175 -18.83 -15.43 38.75
C SER A 175 -20.02 -16.30 39.18
N TYR A 176 -20.63 -16.07 40.36
CA TYR A 176 -21.74 -16.90 40.85
C TYR A 176 -23.15 -16.36 40.54
N SER A 177 -23.27 -15.13 40.03
CA SER A 177 -24.58 -14.50 39.75
C SER A 177 -25.29 -15.03 38.49
N SER A 178 -24.66 -15.93 37.74
CA SER A 178 -25.20 -16.48 36.47
C SER A 178 -25.92 -17.83 36.61
N LEU A 179 -26.08 -18.37 37.84
CA LEU A 179 -26.56 -19.75 38.05
C LEU A 179 -27.90 -19.89 38.79
N VAL A 180 -28.70 -18.83 38.93
CA VAL A 180 -30.09 -18.94 39.42
C VAL A 180 -31.04 -18.18 38.49
N GLY A 181 -31.36 -18.80 37.36
CA GLY A 181 -32.36 -18.27 36.40
C GLY A 181 -33.09 -19.33 35.58
N SER A 182 -32.87 -20.62 35.85
CA SER A 182 -33.43 -21.71 35.06
C SER A 182 -33.89 -22.88 35.92
N SER A 183 -34.90 -22.66 36.78
CA SER A 183 -35.90 -23.66 37.19
C SER A 183 -36.98 -23.07 38.12
N GLY A 184 -38.23 -23.32 37.78
CA GLY A 184 -39.46 -23.00 38.53
C GLY A 184 -40.56 -22.70 37.50
N PHE A 185 -41.39 -23.64 37.04
CA PHE A 185 -42.38 -24.44 37.79
C PHE A 185 -43.15 -23.62 38.82
#